data_AF-A0A1C6ET75-F1
#
_entry.id   AF-A0A1C6ET75-F1
#
_cell.length_a   1.000
_cell.length_b   1.000
_cell.length_c   1.000
_cell.angle_alpha   90.00
_cell.angle_beta   90.00
_cell.angle_gamma   90.00
#
_symmetry.space_group_name_H-M   'P 1'
#
loop_
_entity.id
_entity.type
_entity.pdbx_description
1 polymer ?
#
loop_
_entity_poly.entity_id
_entity_poly.type
_entity_poly.pdbx_seq_one_letter_code
_entity_poly.pdbx_strand_id
1 'polypeptide(L)'
;MMEQCMCRLCQLRLRYSITQAELAKAAGVSRQLIGQIETEKECQSKGHEAMLRRAFACVIASRREKLDALEHDLARTAWLFSLAEEEEQDGF
;
A
#
# COMPACT_ATOMS: atom_id res chain seq x y z
N MET A 1 10.58 21.03 -17.02
CA MET A 1 9.75 20.08 -16.26
C MET A 1 9.29 20.81 -15.00
N MET A 2 7.99 20.98 -14.79
CA MET A 2 7.47 21.70 -13.62
C MET A 2 7.94 21.00 -12.36
N GLU A 3 8.76 21.68 -11.56
CA GLU A 3 8.90 21.40 -10.13
C GLU A 3 7.52 21.61 -9.51
N GLN A 4 6.69 20.57 -9.57
CA GLN A 4 5.52 20.49 -8.71
C GLN A 4 6.05 20.62 -7.30
N CYS A 5 5.60 21.64 -6.57
CA CYS A 5 5.97 21.88 -5.18
C CYS A 5 5.45 20.68 -4.37
N MET A 6 6.22 19.59 -4.32
CA MET A 6 5.75 18.31 -3.79
C MET A 6 5.58 18.47 -2.29
N CYS A 7 4.32 18.49 -1.84
CA CYS A 7 4.04 18.54 -0.41
C CYS A 7 4.64 17.31 0.29
N ARG A 8 4.87 17.43 1.60
CA ARG A 8 5.53 16.36 2.38
C ARG A 8 4.82 15.01 2.26
N LEU A 9 3.49 15.02 2.11
CA LEU A 9 2.67 13.84 1.82
C LEU A 9 3.14 13.10 0.57
N CYS A 10 3.27 13.82 -0.55
CA CYS A 10 3.65 13.23 -1.83
C CYS A 10 5.09 12.67 -1.78
N GLN A 11 6.01 13.42 -1.15
CA GLN A 11 7.39 12.94 -0.92
C GLN A 11 7.42 11.65 -0.10
N LEU A 12 6.66 11.57 0.99
CA LEU A 12 6.60 10.39 1.84
C LEU A 12 6.02 9.20 1.08
N ARG A 13 4.92 9.41 0.37
CA ARG A 13 4.25 8.40 -0.42
C ARG A 13 5.21 7.80 -1.47
N LEU A 14 5.91 8.63 -2.24
CA LEU A 14 6.84 8.17 -3.26
C LEU A 14 8.07 7.48 -2.67
N ARG A 15 8.64 8.01 -1.60
CA ARG A 15 9.82 7.42 -0.93
C ARG A 15 9.57 5.97 -0.51
N TYR A 16 8.35 5.64 -0.10
CA TYR A 16 7.98 4.30 0.33
C TYR A 16 7.19 3.51 -0.73
N SER A 17 7.22 3.94 -2.00
CA SER A 17 6.51 3.29 -3.10
C SER A 17 5.05 2.99 -2.78
N ILE A 18 4.35 3.98 -2.21
CA ILE A 18 2.90 3.92 -2.01
C ILE A 18 2.27 4.61 -3.22
N THR A 19 1.35 3.95 -3.92
CA THR A 19 0.63 4.57 -5.03
C THR A 19 -0.50 5.47 -4.49
N GLN A 20 -0.94 6.45 -5.28
CA GLN A 20 -2.13 7.23 -4.92
C GLN A 20 -3.37 6.33 -4.77
N ALA A 21 -3.46 5.25 -5.56
CA ALA A 21 -4.56 4.30 -5.50
C ALA A 21 -4.58 3.50 -4.19
N GLU A 22 -3.42 3.00 -3.73
CA GLU A 22 -3.31 2.33 -2.43
C GLU A 22 -3.70 3.28 -1.28
N LEU A 23 -3.20 4.51 -1.31
CA LEU A 23 -3.50 5.48 -0.26
C LEU A 23 -4.98 5.89 -0.28
N ALA A 24 -5.56 6.07 -1.47
CA ALA A 24 -6.98 6.36 -1.65
C ALA A 24 -7.87 5.23 -1.11
N LYS A 25 -7.51 3.98 -1.42
CA LYS A 25 -8.20 2.79 -0.90
C LYS A 25 -8.14 2.74 0.63
N ALA A 26 -6.98 2.99 1.22
CA ALA A 26 -6.81 3.00 2.68
C ALA A 26 -7.55 4.18 3.35
N ALA A 27 -7.68 5.31 2.68
CA ALA A 27 -8.42 6.48 3.17
C ALA A 27 -9.94 6.39 2.94
N GLY A 28 -10.41 5.47 2.10
CA GLY A 28 -11.82 5.39 1.70
C GLY A 28 -12.27 6.52 0.79
N VAL A 29 -11.37 7.07 -0.03
CA VAL A 29 -11.65 8.21 -0.92
C VAL A 29 -11.23 7.93 -2.37
N SER A 30 -11.53 8.87 -3.27
CA SER A 30 -11.12 8.76 -4.67
C SER A 30 -9.62 9.05 -4.85
N ARG A 31 -9.01 8.44 -5.87
CA ARG A 31 -7.62 8.74 -6.27
C ARG A 31 -7.43 10.22 -6.63
N GLN A 32 -8.45 10.82 -7.25
CA GLN A 32 -8.45 12.23 -7.63
C GLN A 32 -8.28 13.15 -6.41
N LEU A 33 -9.00 12.87 -5.31
CA LEU A 33 -8.87 13.67 -4.09
C LEU A 33 -7.45 13.62 -3.52
N ILE A 34 -6.80 12.45 -3.55
CA ILE A 34 -5.39 12.34 -3.13
C ILE A 34 -4.50 13.22 -4.02
N GLY A 35 -4.70 13.19 -5.34
CA GLY A 35 -4.00 14.05 -6.28
C GLY A 35 -4.18 15.54 -5.98
N GLN A 36 -5.43 15.97 -5.74
CA GLN A 36 -5.76 17.35 -5.39
C GLN A 36 -5.08 17.77 -4.08
N ILE A 37 -5.12 16.95 -3.03
CA ILE A 37 -4.43 17.26 -1.76
C ILE A 37 -2.90 17.36 -1.96
N GLU A 38 -2.33 16.55 -2.86
CA GLU A 38 -0.90 16.60 -3.17
C GLU A 38 -0.47 17.89 -3.89
N THR A 39 -1.32 18.46 -4.73
CA THR A 39 -0.98 19.60 -5.61
C THR A 39 -1.58 20.93 -5.16
N GLU A 40 -2.75 20.93 -4.53
CA GLU A 40 -3.54 22.12 -4.23
C GLU A 40 -3.50 22.43 -2.73
N LYS A 41 -2.95 23.61 -2.36
CA LYS A 41 -2.86 24.03 -0.96
C LYS A 41 -4.23 24.22 -0.30
N GLU A 42 -5.25 24.60 -1.06
CA GLU A 42 -6.62 24.78 -0.55
C GLU A 42 -7.23 23.45 -0.06
N CYS A 43 -6.80 22.34 -0.66
CA CYS A 43 -7.18 21.00 -0.22
C CYS A 43 -6.37 20.51 0.99
N GLN A 44 -5.35 21.24 1.49
CA GLN A 44 -4.50 20.80 2.60
C GLN A 44 -5.08 21.24 3.95
N SER A 45 -6.20 20.63 4.33
CA SER A 45 -6.86 20.88 5.61
C SER A 45 -6.36 19.94 6.72
N LYS A 46 -6.55 20.33 7.99
CA LYS A 46 -6.29 19.45 9.15
C LYS A 46 -7.11 18.16 9.10
N GLY A 47 -8.33 18.21 8.55
CA GLY A 47 -9.18 17.03 8.39
C GLY A 47 -8.59 16.03 7.40
N HIS A 48 -8.08 16.52 6.26
CA HIS A 48 -7.38 15.68 5.28
C HIS A 48 -6.07 15.13 5.83
N GLU A 49 -5.33 15.92 6.61
CA GLU A 49 -4.10 15.45 7.27
C GLU A 49 -4.38 14.28 8.24
N ALA A 50 -5.40 14.40 9.10
CA ALA A 50 -5.79 13.33 10.02
C ALA A 50 -6.32 12.08 9.28
N MET A 51 -7.06 12.26 8.18
CA MET A 51 -7.48 11.17 7.29
C MET A 51 -6.27 10.45 6.70
N LEU A 52 -5.32 11.18 6.12
CA LEU A 52 -4.14 10.62 5.47
C LEU A 52 -3.22 9.91 6.46
N ARG A 53 -3.06 10.44 7.69
CA ARG A 53 -2.31 9.74 8.75
C ARG A 53 -2.90 8.37 9.07
N ARG A 54 -4.22 8.29 9.19
CA ARG A 54 -4.92 7.00 9.40
C ARG A 54 -4.72 6.08 8.20
N ALA A 55 -4.84 6.60 6.98
CA ALA A 55 -4.62 5.84 5.77
C ALA A 55 -3.19 5.26 5.69
N PHE A 56 -2.16 6.06 6.02
CA PHE A 56 -0.79 5.57 6.12
C PHE A 56 -0.65 4.49 7.19
N ALA A 57 -1.26 4.65 8.36
CA ALA A 57 -1.23 3.63 9.41
C ALA A 57 -1.84 2.31 8.92
N CYS A 58 -2.96 2.35 8.19
CA CYS A 58 -3.56 1.17 7.56
C CYS A 58 -2.63 0.52 6.53
N VAL A 59 -1.97 1.31 5.67
CA VAL A 59 -0.99 0.78 4.70
C VAL A 59 0.18 0.12 5.40
N ILE A 60 0.71 0.74 6.46
CA ILE A 60 1.82 0.18 7.26
C ILE A 60 1.41 -1.14 7.89
N ALA A 61 0.22 -1.21 8.51
CA ALA A 61 -0.30 -2.43 9.12
C ALA A 61 -0.45 -3.55 8.08
N SER A 62 -1.09 -3.27 6.93
CA SER A 62 -1.25 -4.26 5.86
C SER A 62 0.09 -4.74 5.30
N ARG A 63 1.10 -3.86 5.21
CA ARG A 63 2.44 -4.26 4.77
C ARG A 63 3.16 -5.14 5.78
N ARG A 64 3.01 -4.86 7.08
CA ARG A 64 3.55 -5.73 8.14
C ARG A 64 2.93 -7.12 8.07
N GLU A 65 1.60 -7.18 8.00
CA GLU A 65 0.87 -8.46 7.88
C GLU A 65 1.32 -9.27 6.64
N LYS A 66 1.53 -8.62 5.50
CA LYS A 66 2.06 -9.29 4.30
C LYS A 66 3.49 -9.80 4.47
N LEU A 67 4.33 -9.08 5.20
CA LEU A 67 5.70 -9.51 5.49
C LEU A 67 5.69 -10.69 6.46
N ASP A 68 4.85 -10.64 7.51
CA ASP A 68 4.68 -11.73 8.45
C ASP A 68 4.15 -12.99 7.75
N ALA A 69 3.17 -12.84 6.85
CA ALA A 69 2.66 -13.93 6.03
C ALA A 69 3.73 -14.51 5.09
N LEU A 70 4.50 -13.65 4.42
CA LEU A 70 5.61 -14.07 3.56
C LEU A 70 6.68 -14.84 4.35
N GLU A 71 7.05 -14.36 5.54
CA GLU A 71 7.99 -15.04 6.43
C GLU A 71 7.48 -16.43 6.82
N HIS A 72 6.19 -16.53 7.17
CA HIS A 72 5.56 -17.79 7.52
C HIS A 72 5.50 -18.77 6.34
N ASP A 73 5.11 -18.31 5.16
CA ASP A 73 5.03 -19.11 3.94
C ASP A 73 6.42 -19.61 3.52
N LEU A 74 7.44 -18.74 3.59
CA LEU A 74 8.82 -19.11 3.29
C LEU A 74 9.36 -20.16 4.27
N ALA A 75 9.10 -20.00 5.57
CA ALA A 75 9.52 -20.96 6.60
C ALA A 75 8.86 -22.34 6.45
N ARG A 76 7.63 -22.38 5.92
CA ARG A 76 6.90 -23.63 5.63
C ARG A 76 7.29 -24.26 4.29
N THR A 77 7.91 -23.51 3.39
CA THR A 77 8.30 -24.01 2.08
C THR A 77 9.60 -24.82 2.21
N ALA A 78 9.49 -26.15 2.13
CA ALA A 78 10.64 -27.04 2.20
C ALA A 78 11.59 -26.89 0.99
N TRP A 79 11.05 -26.58 -0.20
CA TRP A 79 11.83 -26.36 -1.41
C TRP A 79 11.13 -25.40 -2.36
N LEU A 80 11.76 -24.24 -2.61
CA LEU A 80 11.17 -23.12 -3.37
C LEU A 80 10.98 -23.36 -4.87
N PHE A 81 11.66 -24.36 -5.44
CA PHE A 81 11.66 -24.63 -6.89
C PHE A 81 10.83 -25.85 -7.28
N SER A 82 10.19 -26.51 -6.33
CA SER A 82 9.26 -27.61 -6.60
C SER A 82 7.88 -27.01 -6.65
N LEU A 83 7.14 -27.23 -7.74
CA LEU A 83 5.70 -27.25 -7.60
C LEU A 83 5.41 -28.39 -6.62
N ALA A 84 4.67 -28.11 -5.54
CA ALA A 84 4.02 -29.19 -4.83
C ALA A 84 3.26 -29.97 -5.90
N GLU A 85 3.60 -31.25 -6.09
CA GLU A 85 2.80 -32.11 -6.94
C GLU A 85 1.38 -32.01 -6.36
N GLU A 86 0.47 -31.40 -7.12
CA GLU A 86 -0.95 -31.49 -6.84
C GLU A 86 -1.20 -33.00 -6.78
N GLU A 87 -1.52 -33.52 -5.59
CA GLU A 87 -1.86 -34.93 -5.42
C GLU A 87 -2.93 -35.25 -6.47
N GLU A 88 -2.48 -35.95 -7.51
CA GLU A 88 -3.31 -36.42 -8.61
C GLU A 88 -4.38 -37.28 -7.96
N GLN A 89 -5.65 -36.94 -8.23
CA GLN A 89 -6.80 -37.73 -7.84
C GLN A 89 -6.67 -39.13 -8.43
N ASP A 90 -6.11 -40.08 -7.67
CA ASP A 90 -6.28 -41.49 -7.96
C ASP A 90 -7.56 -41.96 -7.29
N GLY A 91 -8.61 -42.00 -8.11
CA GLY A 91 -9.83 -42.73 -7.79
C GLY A 91 -9.58 -44.23 -7.72
N PHE A 92 -10.31 -44.87 -6.80
CA PHE A 92 -10.94 -46.18 -6.99
C PHE A 92 -12.22 -46.23 -6.13
#